data_AF-A0A1S3JAT1-F1
#
_entry.id   AF-A0A1S3JAT1-F1
#
_cell.length_a   1.000
_cell.length_b   1.000
_cell.length_c   1.000
_cell.angle_alpha   90.00
_cell.angle_beta   90.00
_cell.angle_gamma   90.00
#
_symmetry.space_group_name_H-M   'P 1'
#
loop_
_entity.id
_entity.type
_entity.pdbx_description
1 polymer ?
#
loop_
_entity_poly.entity_id
_entity_poly.type
_entity_poly.pdbx_seq_one_letter_code
_entity_poly.pdbx_strand_id
1 'polypeptide(L)'
;MALPYVVGPGGQLFMVGQAPIIQQPIIHHQPPKVPDYMNEDKLQEKARKWQQLQTKRYSEKRKFGFIDAQKEDMPPEHVRKIIRDHGDMSSRKYRHDKRVYLG
;
A
#
# COMPACT_ATOMS: atom_id res chain seq x y z
N MET A 1 56.29 -6.28 38.08
CA MET A 1 55.29 -5.23 37.80
C MET A 1 53.94 -5.82 38.18
N ALA A 2 53.32 -5.35 39.26
CA ALA A 2 52.04 -5.86 39.75
C ALA A 2 50.88 -5.09 39.10
N LEU A 3 49.87 -5.79 38.58
CA LEU A 3 48.71 -5.18 37.94
C LEU A 3 47.81 -4.51 38.99
N PRO A 4 47.21 -3.33 38.71
CA PRO A 4 46.34 -2.65 39.65
C PRO A 4 44.96 -3.33 39.71
N TYR A 5 44.60 -3.84 40.88
CA TYR A 5 43.25 -4.33 41.19
C TYR A 5 42.43 -3.22 41.83
N VAL A 6 41.13 -3.15 41.54
CA VAL A 6 40.19 -2.23 42.19
C VAL A 6 39.17 -3.02 43.01
N VAL A 7 38.94 -2.62 44.26
CA VAL A 7 37.96 -3.25 45.15
C VAL A 7 36.59 -2.64 44.91
N GLY A 8 35.61 -3.44 44.47
CA GLY A 8 34.23 -3.02 44.29
C GLY A 8 33.38 -3.16 45.55
N PRO A 9 32.15 -2.60 45.56
CA PRO A 9 31.25 -2.67 46.70
C PRO A 9 30.89 -4.13 46.99
N GLY A 10 31.17 -4.59 48.22
CA GLY A 10 31.07 -5.99 48.63
C GLY A 10 32.41 -6.73 48.77
N GLY A 11 33.56 -6.06 48.61
CA GLY A 11 34.89 -6.67 48.77
C GLY A 11 35.36 -7.49 47.57
N GLN A 12 34.69 -7.36 46.43
CA GLN A 12 35.00 -8.07 45.20
C GLN A 12 36.22 -7.42 44.52
N LEU A 13 37.24 -8.21 44.19
CA LEU A 13 38.48 -7.76 43.56
C LEU A 13 38.30 -7.75 42.03
N PHE A 14 38.12 -6.58 41.43
CA PHE A 14 37.97 -6.43 39.98
C PHE A 14 39.32 -6.10 39.33
N MET A 15 39.68 -6.87 38.30
CA MET A 15 40.80 -6.57 37.41
C MET A 15 40.40 -5.43 36.47
N VAL A 16 41.20 -4.36 36.39
CA VAL A 16 40.98 -3.27 35.44
C VAL A 16 41.13 -3.82 34.01
N GLY A 17 40.02 -4.07 33.31
CA GLY A 17 40.01 -4.47 31.89
C GLY A 17 39.09 -5.63 31.49
N GLN A 18 38.39 -6.28 32.42
CA GLN A 18 37.45 -7.35 32.07
C GLN A 18 36.02 -6.91 32.39
N ALA A 19 35.32 -6.42 31.37
CA ALA A 19 33.87 -6.21 31.45
C ALA A 19 33.18 -7.58 31.60
N PRO A 20 32.29 -7.77 32.58
CA PRO A 20 31.53 -9.01 32.67
C PRO A 20 30.64 -9.15 31.43
N ILE A 21 30.83 -10.23 30.68
CA ILE A 21 29.92 -10.65 29.61
C ILE A 21 28.62 -11.06 30.29
N ILE A 22 27.65 -10.15 30.35
CA ILE A 22 26.29 -10.45 30.78
C ILE A 22 25.68 -11.33 29.69
N GLN A 23 25.62 -12.64 29.91
CA GLN A 23 24.83 -13.54 29.08
C GLN A 23 23.35 -13.23 29.32
N GLN A 24 22.74 -12.52 28.38
CA GLN A 24 21.28 -12.36 28.34
C GLN A 24 20.65 -13.74 28.07
N PRO A 25 19.65 -14.19 28.85
CA PRO A 25 18.94 -15.43 28.53
C PRO A 25 18.17 -15.26 27.21
N ILE A 26 18.36 -16.19 26.29
CA ILE A 26 17.64 -16.25 25.01
C ILE A 26 16.16 -16.55 25.33
N ILE A 27 15.32 -15.52 25.37
CA ILE A 27 13.87 -15.68 25.46
C ILE A 27 13.39 -16.30 24.15
N HIS A 28 13.14 -17.62 24.16
CA HIS A 28 12.35 -18.29 23.14
C HIS A 28 10.92 -17.73 23.18
N HIS A 29 10.65 -16.73 22.35
CA HIS A 29 9.30 -16.24 22.11
C HIS A 29 8.57 -17.30 21.28
N GLN A 30 7.91 -18.23 21.96
CA GLN A 30 6.97 -19.14 21.32
C GLN A 30 5.85 -18.28 20.72
N PRO A 31 5.54 -18.39 19.42
CA PRO A 31 4.45 -17.63 18.83
C PRO A 31 3.15 -17.97 19.58
N PRO A 32 2.31 -16.97 19.91
CA PRO A 32 1.09 -17.20 20.67
C PRO A 32 0.23 -18.23 19.95
N LYS A 33 -0.07 -19.33 20.66
CA LYS A 33 -0.96 -20.40 20.18
C LYS A 33 -2.33 -19.77 19.96
N VAL A 34 -2.74 -19.66 18.70
CA VAL A 34 -4.03 -19.10 18.33
C VAL A 34 -5.15 -19.88 19.05
N PRO A 35 -6.10 -19.21 19.74
CA PRO A 35 -7.19 -19.90 20.43
C PRO A 35 -8.07 -20.65 19.42
N ASP A 36 -8.34 -21.93 19.71
CA ASP A 36 -9.02 -22.92 18.86
C ASP A 36 -10.54 -22.69 18.66
N TYR A 37 -11.02 -21.44 18.79
CA TYR A 37 -12.44 -21.10 18.64
C TYR A 37 -12.67 -20.12 17.49
N MET A 38 -12.20 -20.50 16.31
CA MET A 38 -12.78 -20.20 15.00
C MET A 38 -12.08 -21.18 14.06
N ASN A 39 -12.80 -22.19 13.53
CA ASN A 39 -12.28 -23.15 12.55
C ASN A 39 -11.25 -22.50 11.64
N GLU A 40 -10.09 -23.13 11.45
CA GLU A 40 -9.01 -22.67 10.58
C GLU A 40 -9.56 -22.14 9.24
N ASP A 41 -10.58 -22.81 8.68
CA ASP A 41 -11.33 -22.38 7.48
C ASP A 41 -11.97 -20.98 7.59
N LYS A 42 -12.59 -20.67 8.74
CA LYS A 42 -13.20 -19.35 8.99
C LYS A 42 -12.14 -18.26 9.12
N LEU A 43 -10.98 -18.59 9.68
CA LEU A 43 -9.86 -17.67 9.82
C LEU A 43 -9.21 -17.40 8.46
N GLN A 44 -9.01 -18.44 7.64
CA GLN A 44 -8.54 -18.34 6.27
C GLN A 44 -9.52 -17.56 5.39
N GLU A 45 -10.83 -17.78 5.53
CA GLU A 45 -11.82 -17.02 4.78
C GLU A 45 -11.82 -15.54 5.17
N LYS A 46 -11.68 -15.23 6.45
CA LYS A 46 -11.54 -13.85 6.94
C LYS A 46 -10.26 -13.20 6.39
N ALA A 47 -9.14 -13.91 6.40
CA ALA A 47 -7.88 -13.43 5.84
C ALA A 47 -8.00 -13.16 4.33
N ARG A 48 -8.62 -14.08 3.58
CA ARG A 48 -8.87 -13.92 2.14
C ARG A 48 -9.76 -12.72 1.84
N LYS A 49 -10.87 -12.57 2.58
CA LYS A 49 -11.78 -11.41 2.45
C LYS A 49 -11.07 -10.11 2.77
N TRP A 50 -10.25 -10.10 3.82
CA TRP A 50 -9.46 -8.93 4.22
C TRP A 50 -8.42 -8.55 3.15
N GLN A 51 -7.69 -9.53 2.62
CA GLN A 51 -6.71 -9.31 1.55
C GLN A 51 -7.38 -8.76 0.29
N GLN A 52 -8.53 -9.33 -0.12
CA GLN A 52 -9.29 -8.82 -1.27
C GLN A 52 -9.77 -7.38 -1.06
N LEU A 53 -10.24 -7.06 0.14
CA LEU A 53 -10.65 -5.70 0.50
C LEU A 53 -9.47 -4.73 0.45
N GLN A 54 -8.34 -5.12 1.03
CA GLN A 54 -7.11 -4.34 1.09
C GLN A 54 -6.60 -4.02 -0.33
N THR A 55 -6.46 -5.04 -1.18
CA THR A 55 -6.01 -4.89 -2.57
C THR A 55 -6.95 -4.01 -3.39
N LYS A 56 -8.26 -4.13 -3.19
CA LYS A 56 -9.24 -3.26 -3.87
C LYS A 56 -9.16 -1.81 -3.37
N ARG A 57 -9.11 -1.63 -2.03
CA ARG A 57 -9.16 -0.32 -1.37
C ARG A 57 -7.96 0.55 -1.72
N TYR A 58 -6.77 -0.05 -1.76
CA TYR A 58 -5.51 0.66 -2.00
C TYR A 58 -4.87 0.32 -3.34
N SER A 59 -5.69 -0.04 -4.34
CA SER A 59 -5.22 -0.20 -5.72
C SER A 59 -4.61 1.10 -6.25
N GLU A 60 -3.56 1.00 -7.07
CA GLU A 60 -2.80 2.14 -7.62
C GLU A 60 -3.71 3.20 -8.28
N LYS A 61 -4.75 2.73 -8.98
CA LYS A 61 -5.77 3.57 -9.64
C LYS A 61 -6.61 4.45 -8.71
N ARG A 62 -6.55 4.22 -7.40
CA ARG A 62 -7.26 5.01 -6.37
C ARG A 62 -6.33 5.90 -5.57
N LYS A 63 -5.04 5.91 -5.89
CA LYS A 63 -4.10 6.81 -5.24
C LYS A 63 -4.32 8.24 -5.72
N PHE A 64 -4.08 9.18 -4.83
CA PHE A 64 -4.12 10.60 -5.13
C PHE A 64 -3.07 10.91 -6.21
N GLY A 65 -3.47 11.64 -7.26
CA GLY A 65 -2.60 11.90 -8.41
C GLY A 65 -2.56 10.80 -9.47
N PHE A 66 -3.40 9.76 -9.37
CA PHE A 66 -3.56 8.80 -10.47
C PHE A 66 -4.13 9.51 -11.70
N ILE A 67 -3.35 9.52 -12.79
CA ILE A 67 -3.79 9.96 -14.10
C ILE A 67 -4.48 8.75 -14.74
N ASP A 68 -5.76 8.91 -15.07
CA ASP A 68 -6.57 7.84 -15.66
C ASP A 68 -6.02 7.38 -17.01
N ALA A 69 -6.58 6.28 -17.52
CA ALA A 69 -6.23 5.70 -18.80
C ALA A 69 -6.05 6.76 -19.89
N GLN A 70 -4.97 6.59 -20.66
CA GLN A 70 -4.63 7.47 -21.77
C GLN A 70 -5.80 7.51 -22.77
N LYS A 71 -6.02 8.68 -23.39
CA LYS A 71 -7.02 8.82 -24.46
C LYS A 71 -6.60 7.90 -25.62
N GLU A 72 -7.30 6.78 -25.75
CA GLU A 72 -7.17 5.88 -26.89
C GLU A 72 -7.78 6.50 -28.14
N ASP A 73 -7.23 6.17 -29.31
CA ASP A 73 -7.71 6.70 -30.57
C ASP A 73 -9.09 6.11 -30.91
N MET A 74 -10.05 6.98 -31.20
CA MET A 74 -11.41 6.56 -31.54
C MET A 74 -11.48 6.17 -33.01
N PRO A 75 -12.36 5.23 -33.40
CA PRO A 75 -12.52 4.87 -34.80
C PRO A 75 -12.81 6.11 -35.67
N PRO A 76 -12.18 6.25 -36.85
CA PRO A 76 -12.32 7.43 -37.70
C PRO A 76 -13.76 7.61 -38.21
N GLU A 77 -14.55 6.54 -38.26
CA GLU A 77 -15.98 6.58 -38.58
C GLU A 77 -16.78 7.45 -37.61
N HIS A 78 -16.34 7.56 -36.35
CA HIS A 78 -17.03 8.36 -35.34
C HIS A 78 -17.05 9.84 -35.73
N VAL A 79 -15.89 10.40 -36.08
CA VAL A 79 -15.76 11.79 -36.53
C VAL A 79 -16.48 12.01 -37.86
N ARG A 80 -16.31 11.09 -38.81
CA ARG A 80 -16.97 11.17 -40.12
C ARG A 80 -18.49 11.22 -40.00
N LYS A 81 -19.06 10.42 -39.10
CA LYS A 81 -20.49 10.39 -38.84
C LYS A 81 -20.97 11.71 -38.22
N ILE A 82 -20.26 12.23 -37.20
CA ILE A 82 -20.62 13.50 -36.57
C ILE A 82 -20.65 14.64 -37.61
N ILE A 83 -19.61 14.77 -38.42
CA ILE A 83 -19.56 15.84 -39.44
C ILE A 83 -20.68 15.69 -40.47
N ARG A 84 -20.97 14.45 -40.92
CA ARG A 84 -22.06 14.19 -41.87
C ARG A 84 -23.44 14.47 -41.27
N ASP A 85 -23.66 14.06 -40.03
CA ASP A 85 -24.94 14.19 -39.35
C ASP A 85 -25.26 15.65 -38.99
N HIS A 86 -24.24 16.43 -38.63
CA HIS A 86 -24.36 17.88 -38.35
C HIS A 86 -24.47 18.70 -39.63
N GLY A 87 -23.76 18.31 -40.69
CA GLY A 87 -23.87 18.87 -42.03
C GLY A 87 -23.77 20.40 -42.03
N ASP A 88 -24.84 21.05 -42.50
CA ASP A 88 -24.95 22.50 -42.63
C ASP A 88 -25.55 23.21 -41.40
N MET A 89 -25.73 22.48 -40.29
CA MET A 89 -26.32 22.98 -39.05
C MET A 89 -27.75 23.54 -39.21
N SER A 90 -28.46 23.28 -40.31
CA SER A 90 -29.82 23.79 -40.55
C SER A 90 -30.86 23.15 -39.62
N SER A 91 -30.64 21.89 -39.22
CA SER A 91 -31.56 21.12 -38.38
C SER A 91 -31.65 21.68 -36.95
N ARG A 92 -32.89 21.83 -36.45
CA ARG A 92 -33.19 22.26 -35.06
C ARG A 92 -32.64 21.29 -34.00
N LYS A 93 -32.32 20.05 -34.38
CA LYS A 93 -31.71 19.03 -33.51
C LYS A 93 -30.36 19.49 -32.97
N TYR A 94 -29.53 20.12 -33.81
CA TYR A 94 -28.16 20.55 -33.48
C TYR A 94 -28.09 22.03 -33.08
N ARG A 95 -29.18 22.60 -32.56
CA ARG A 95 -29.25 24.04 -32.22
C ARG A 95 -28.20 24.48 -31.19
N HIS A 96 -27.85 23.61 -30.23
CA HIS A 96 -26.89 23.92 -29.16
C HIS A 96 -25.46 23.92 -29.68
N ASP A 97 -25.19 23.07 -30.66
CA ASP A 97 -23.87 22.88 -31.26
C ASP A 97 -23.48 24.08 -32.13
N LYS A 98 -24.46 24.84 -32.68
CA LYS A 98 -24.21 26.07 -33.45
C LYS A 98 -23.30 27.06 -32.75
N ARG A 99 -23.49 27.24 -31.45
CA ARG A 99 -22.66 28.16 -30.65
C ARG A 99 -21.23 27.66 -30.53
N VAL A 100 -21.04 26.35 -30.40
CA VAL A 100 -19.73 25.70 -30.28
C VAL A 100 -18.95 25.82 -31.58
N TYR A 101 -19.60 25.70 -32.74
CA TYR A 101 -18.94 25.85 -34.05
C TYR A 101 -18.45 27.27 -34.37
N LEU A 102 -18.95 28.28 -33.65
CA LEU A 102 -18.56 29.69 -33.84
C LEU A 102 -17.53 30.17 -32.80
N GLY A 103 -17.20 29.32 -31.82
CA GLY A 103 -16.33 29.64 -30.69
C GLY A 103 -14.85 29.44 -30.96
#